data_AF-A0A3N5MW38-F1
#
_entry.id   AF-A0A3N5MW38-F1
#
_cell.length_a   1.000
_cell.length_b   1.000
_cell.length_c   1.000
_cell.angle_alpha   90.00
_cell.angle_beta   90.00
_cell.angle_gamma   90.00
#
_symmetry.space_group_name_H-M   'P 1'
#
loop_
_entity.id
_entity.type
_entity.pdbx_description
1 polymer ?
#
loop_
_entity_poly.entity_id
_entity_poly.type
_entity_poly.pdbx_seq_one_letter_code
_entity_poly.pdbx_strand_id
1 'polypeptide(L)'
;MTAKSRMAGHKSLWGNNRMKKIHGLTLLMLIVCITGACSFEPDMDREKFKRVSGAAQAVKASLDAGASYEQFGRSLEALSGQIAALKGKAATRKEEKLFKAYTTLAEVYQDGHTLWKFKLEFAPFGIVPEGRIYVSQDVEPIVFKYSFPVETQLYKPTGKYWKSISEDSIRIIWSNADSQLKIIEEIANN
;
A
#
# COMPACT_ATOMS: atom_id res chain seq x y z
N MET A 1 -35.77 -3.12 -54.49
CA MET A 1 -37.05 -3.87 -54.55
C MET A 1 -37.43 -4.18 -53.11
N THR A 2 -38.55 -3.81 -52.50
CA THR A 2 -39.84 -3.28 -52.98
C THR A 2 -40.62 -2.73 -51.76
N ALA A 3 -41.44 -1.72 -52.02
CA ALA A 3 -42.63 -1.17 -51.31
C ALA A 3 -43.00 -1.68 -49.88
N LYS A 4 -43.27 -0.82 -48.88
CA LYS A 4 -44.29 0.26 -48.75
C LYS A 4 -45.74 -0.26 -48.73
N SER A 5 -46.40 -0.25 -47.55
CA SER A 5 -47.80 0.19 -47.36
C SER A 5 -48.15 0.20 -45.86
N ARG A 6 -48.36 1.36 -45.21
CA ARG A 6 -49.61 2.13 -45.07
C ARG A 6 -50.73 1.39 -44.32
N MET A 7 -51.09 1.91 -43.13
CA MET A 7 -52.48 2.26 -42.86
C MET A 7 -52.55 3.40 -41.84
N ALA A 8 -53.58 4.22 -42.02
CA ALA A 8 -53.75 5.56 -41.48
C ALA A 8 -55.06 5.63 -40.71
N GLY A 9 -55.17 6.66 -39.86
CA GLY A 9 -56.44 7.24 -39.41
C GLY A 9 -56.60 7.26 -37.90
N HIS A 10 -57.28 8.22 -37.27
CA HIS A 10 -57.96 9.43 -37.75
C HIS A 10 -58.58 10.09 -36.50
N LYS A 11 -58.21 11.35 -36.19
CA LYS A 11 -58.99 12.41 -35.48
C LYS A 11 -59.53 12.09 -34.06
N SER A 12 -59.82 13.02 -33.14
CA SER A 12 -59.74 14.48 -33.04
C SER A 12 -60.07 14.90 -31.61
N LEU A 13 -59.53 16.06 -31.19
CA LEU A 13 -60.17 17.15 -30.43
C LEU A 13 -61.06 16.79 -29.22
N TRP A 14 -60.67 17.27 -28.03
CA TRP A 14 -61.37 18.28 -27.20
C TRP A 14 -60.79 18.29 -25.78
N GLY A 15 -60.70 19.47 -25.15
CA GLY A 15 -60.72 19.55 -23.68
C GLY A 15 -59.64 20.40 -23.04
N ASN A 16 -59.94 21.70 -22.91
CA ASN A 16 -59.19 22.73 -22.20
C ASN A 16 -59.10 22.53 -20.67
N ASN A 17 -58.14 23.25 -20.09
CA ASN A 17 -58.09 23.79 -18.72
C ASN A 17 -57.71 22.83 -17.56
N ARG A 18 -56.51 23.03 -17.00
CA ARG A 18 -56.33 23.74 -15.70
C ARG A 18 -54.86 23.78 -15.26
N MET A 19 -54.33 24.99 -15.30
CA MET A 19 -53.26 25.53 -14.48
C MET A 19 -53.18 24.95 -13.04
N LYS A 20 -51.98 24.53 -12.59
CA LYS A 20 -51.22 25.13 -11.45
C LYS A 20 -50.12 24.20 -10.88
N LYS A 21 -48.88 24.73 -10.95
CA LYS A 21 -47.87 24.73 -9.88
C LYS A 21 -47.40 23.39 -9.28
N ILE A 22 -46.53 22.62 -9.96
CA ILE A 22 -45.71 21.59 -9.27
C ILE A 22 -44.30 21.45 -9.89
N HIS A 23 -43.62 22.52 -10.28
CA HIS A 23 -42.25 22.43 -10.84
C HIS A 23 -41.22 23.29 -10.09
N GLY A 24 -41.62 24.01 -9.03
CA GLY A 24 -40.72 24.88 -8.26
C GLY A 24 -40.11 24.25 -7.01
N LEU A 25 -40.62 23.11 -6.52
CA LEU A 25 -40.22 22.56 -5.22
C LEU A 25 -39.18 21.43 -5.30
N THR A 26 -39.01 20.81 -6.47
CA THR A 26 -38.06 19.69 -6.65
C THR A 26 -36.63 20.16 -6.87
N LEU A 27 -36.41 21.42 -7.28
CA LEU A 27 -35.08 21.98 -7.51
C LEU A 27 -34.44 22.53 -6.22
N LEU A 28 -35.24 22.89 -5.21
CA LEU A 28 -34.74 23.44 -3.95
C LEU A 28 -34.18 22.35 -3.00
N MET A 29 -34.64 21.10 -3.13
CA MET A 29 -34.12 19.95 -2.37
C MET A 29 -32.78 19.42 -2.91
N LEU A 30 -32.40 19.76 -4.15
CA LEU A 30 -31.12 19.30 -4.73
C LEU A 30 -29.93 20.21 -4.33
N ILE A 31 -30.20 21.45 -3.94
CA ILE A 31 -29.16 22.45 -3.62
C ILE A 31 -28.72 22.35 -2.14
N VAL A 32 -29.54 21.78 -1.25
CA VAL A 32 -29.22 21.62 0.18
C VAL A 32 -28.27 20.45 0.45
N CYS A 33 -28.12 19.50 -0.49
CA CYS A 33 -27.15 18.39 -0.34
C CYS A 33 -25.71 18.75 -0.72
N ILE A 34 -25.45 19.92 -1.33
CA ILE A 34 -24.10 20.29 -1.80
C ILE A 34 -23.33 21.10 -0.75
N THR A 35 -24.00 21.71 0.23
CA THR A 35 -23.34 22.54 1.26
C THR A 35 -23.01 21.80 2.57
N GLY A 36 -23.41 20.53 2.70
CA GLY A 36 -23.16 19.72 3.91
C GLY A 36 -21.85 18.90 3.89
N ALA A 37 -21.03 18.98 2.84
CA ALA A 37 -19.83 18.16 2.69
C ALA A 37 -18.54 18.81 3.22
N CYS A 38 -18.62 19.91 3.97
CA CYS A 38 -17.60 20.22 4.97
C CYS A 38 -17.87 19.37 6.21
N SER A 39 -17.81 18.05 6.04
CA SER A 39 -17.84 17.11 7.15
C SER A 39 -16.62 17.40 7.99
N PHE A 40 -16.82 17.94 9.18
CA PHE A 40 -15.79 18.01 10.22
C PHE A 40 -15.31 16.57 10.44
N GLU A 41 -14.18 16.20 9.83
CA GLU A 41 -13.62 14.87 10.08
C GLU A 41 -13.29 14.82 11.57
N PRO A 42 -13.79 13.79 12.29
CA PRO A 42 -13.43 13.64 13.69
C PRO A 42 -11.91 13.59 13.80
N ASP A 43 -11.37 14.29 14.79
CA ASP A 43 -9.92 14.29 15.02
C ASP A 43 -9.43 12.86 15.25
N MET A 44 -8.20 12.60 14.84
CA MET A 44 -7.59 11.29 14.92
C MET A 44 -7.28 10.92 16.37
N ASP A 45 -7.67 9.72 16.80
CA ASP A 45 -7.26 9.20 18.11
C ASP A 45 -5.79 8.77 18.07
N ARG A 46 -4.91 9.70 18.45
CA ARG A 46 -3.45 9.48 18.48
C ARG A 46 -3.03 8.38 19.44
N GLU A 47 -3.74 8.22 20.57
CA GLU A 47 -3.39 7.20 21.57
C GLU A 47 -3.59 5.78 21.00
N LYS A 48 -4.57 5.60 20.11
CA LYS A 48 -4.78 4.33 19.37
C LYS A 48 -3.52 3.90 18.61
N PHE A 49 -2.81 4.84 17.97
CA PHE A 49 -1.63 4.55 17.13
C PHE A 49 -0.30 4.63 17.87
N LYS A 50 -0.29 5.02 19.15
CA LYS A 50 0.94 5.19 19.94
C LYS A 50 1.79 3.93 20.02
N ARG A 51 1.16 2.76 20.18
CA ARG A 51 1.89 1.48 20.27
C ARG A 51 2.53 1.08 18.95
N VAL A 52 1.83 1.21 17.83
CA VAL A 52 2.40 0.90 16.51
C VAL A 52 3.49 1.90 16.12
N SER A 53 3.34 3.17 16.48
CA SER A 53 4.36 4.20 16.30
C SER A 53 5.63 3.86 17.07
N GLY A 54 5.50 3.53 18.35
CA GLY A 54 6.64 3.11 19.18
C GLY A 54 7.33 1.86 18.63
N ALA A 55 6.58 0.87 18.16
CA ALA A 55 7.15 -0.33 17.55
C ALA A 55 7.88 -0.03 16.22
N ALA A 56 7.34 0.86 15.38
CA ALA A 56 7.98 1.28 14.14
C ALA A 56 9.32 2.00 14.40
N GLN A 57 9.34 2.91 15.38
CA GLN A 57 10.58 3.58 15.80
C GLN A 57 11.59 2.61 16.42
N ALA A 58 11.13 1.58 17.15
CA ALA A 58 12.01 0.53 17.67
C ALA A 58 12.69 -0.29 16.55
N VAL A 59 11.96 -0.59 15.45
CA VAL A 59 12.55 -1.23 14.27
C VAL A 59 13.65 -0.35 13.68
N LYS A 60 13.36 0.94 13.43
CA LYS A 60 14.35 1.89 12.93
C LYS A 60 15.58 1.99 13.84
N ALA A 61 15.37 2.21 15.14
CA ALA A 61 16.45 2.33 16.10
C ALA A 61 17.31 1.07 16.17
N SER A 62 16.71 -0.12 16.00
CA SER A 62 17.47 -1.37 15.95
C SER A 62 18.42 -1.44 14.74
N LEU A 63 17.97 -1.00 13.55
CA LEU A 63 18.83 -0.92 12.37
C LEU A 63 19.95 0.10 12.56
N ASP A 64 19.63 1.29 13.05
CA ASP A 64 20.60 2.37 13.30
C ASP A 64 21.67 1.95 14.33
N ALA A 65 21.30 1.10 15.29
CA ALA A 65 22.20 0.53 16.28
C ALA A 65 23.02 -0.68 15.79
N GLY A 66 22.86 -1.08 14.52
CA GLY A 66 23.57 -2.24 13.96
C GLY A 66 23.10 -3.58 14.52
N ALA A 67 21.79 -3.71 14.77
CA ALA A 67 21.19 -4.96 15.26
C ALA A 67 21.59 -6.17 14.41
N SER A 68 21.72 -7.33 15.06
CA SER A 68 21.79 -8.61 14.35
C SER A 68 20.49 -8.92 13.61
N TYR A 69 20.56 -9.84 12.65
CA TYR A 69 19.41 -10.35 11.91
C TYR A 69 18.25 -10.78 12.83
N GLU A 70 18.54 -11.53 13.89
CA GLU A 70 17.53 -11.98 14.85
C GLU A 70 16.90 -10.85 15.66
N GLN A 71 17.73 -9.88 16.10
CA GLN A 71 17.22 -8.72 16.85
C GLN A 71 16.29 -7.87 15.99
N PHE A 72 16.67 -7.64 14.73
CA PHE A 72 15.84 -6.94 13.77
C PHE A 72 14.53 -7.69 13.49
N GLY A 73 14.60 -9.01 13.29
CA GLY A 73 13.42 -9.87 13.10
C GLY A 73 12.43 -9.79 14.26
N ARG A 74 12.91 -9.80 15.51
CA ARG A 74 12.05 -9.64 16.70
C ARG A 74 11.36 -8.27 16.75
N SER A 75 12.08 -7.19 16.42
CA SER A 75 11.48 -5.85 16.33
C SER A 75 10.40 -5.78 15.24
N LEU A 76 10.66 -6.40 14.08
CA LEU A 76 9.71 -6.44 12.96
C LEU A 76 8.45 -7.26 13.29
N GLU A 77 8.61 -8.38 14.00
CA GLU A 77 7.49 -9.17 14.52
C GLU A 77 6.64 -8.35 15.50
N ALA A 78 7.28 -7.62 16.42
CA ALA A 78 6.58 -6.73 17.35
C ALA A 78 5.78 -5.64 16.62
N LEU A 79 6.35 -5.01 15.59
CA LEU A 79 5.65 -4.05 14.74
C LEU A 79 4.44 -4.69 14.06
N SER A 80 4.63 -5.85 13.43
CA SER A 80 3.55 -6.58 12.76
C SER A 80 2.42 -6.94 13.71
N GLY A 81 2.73 -7.34 14.95
CA GLY A 81 1.76 -7.59 16.00
C GLY A 81 0.94 -6.35 16.38
N GLN A 82 1.57 -5.17 16.49
CA GLN A 82 0.83 -3.92 16.74
C GLN A 82 -0.05 -3.50 15.57
N ILE A 83 0.39 -3.71 14.32
CA ILE A 83 -0.43 -3.47 13.12
C ILE A 83 -1.64 -4.40 13.11
N ALA A 84 -1.45 -5.69 13.36
CA ALA A 84 -2.54 -6.66 13.44
C ALA A 84 -3.57 -6.27 14.52
N ALA A 85 -3.10 -5.79 15.68
CA ALA A 85 -3.97 -5.31 16.75
C ALA A 85 -4.79 -4.06 16.39
N LEU A 86 -4.41 -3.31 15.35
CA LEU A 86 -5.13 -2.13 14.84
C LEU A 86 -6.13 -2.45 13.71
N LYS A 87 -6.08 -3.65 13.14
CA LYS A 87 -6.94 -4.04 12.03
C LYS A 87 -8.42 -3.88 12.40
N GLY A 88 -9.16 -3.12 11.60
CA GLY A 88 -10.58 -2.85 11.82
C GLY A 88 -10.90 -1.83 12.92
N LYS A 89 -9.89 -1.18 13.52
CA LYS A 89 -10.08 -0.14 14.56
C LYS A 89 -9.96 1.30 14.03
N ALA A 90 -9.57 1.47 12.78
CA ALA A 90 -9.58 2.76 12.10
C ALA A 90 -11.03 3.15 11.77
N ALA A 91 -11.48 4.29 12.29
CA ALA A 91 -12.84 4.80 12.18
C ALA A 91 -12.95 6.02 11.26
N THR A 92 -11.84 6.72 11.01
CA THR A 92 -11.79 7.89 10.11
C THR A 92 -10.91 7.62 8.90
N ARG A 93 -11.09 8.38 7.82
CA ARG A 93 -10.24 8.28 6.62
C ARG A 93 -8.76 8.51 6.93
N LYS A 94 -8.47 9.46 7.83
CA LYS A 94 -7.13 9.74 8.31
C LYS A 94 -6.52 8.55 9.05
N GLU A 95 -7.29 7.92 9.94
CA GLU A 95 -6.85 6.69 10.63
C GLU A 95 -6.62 5.52 9.67
N GLU A 96 -7.48 5.34 8.66
CA GLU A 96 -7.30 4.30 7.64
C GLU A 96 -6.04 4.54 6.81
N LYS A 97 -5.79 5.81 6.43
CA LYS A 97 -4.58 6.21 5.72
C LYS A 97 -3.34 5.91 6.55
N LEU A 98 -3.37 6.25 7.85
CA LEU A 98 -2.28 5.97 8.78
C LEU A 98 -2.05 4.47 8.96
N PHE A 99 -3.11 3.69 9.13
CA PHE A 99 -3.04 2.22 9.22
C PHE A 99 -2.41 1.58 7.97
N LYS A 100 -2.83 2.03 6.77
CA LYS A 100 -2.23 1.58 5.50
C LYS A 100 -0.75 1.94 5.43
N ALA A 101 -0.38 3.16 5.83
CA ALA A 101 1.01 3.62 5.84
C ALA A 101 1.90 2.75 6.74
N TYR A 102 1.43 2.35 7.94
CA TYR A 102 2.16 1.41 8.80
C TYR A 102 2.25 0.01 8.19
N THR A 103 1.19 -0.47 7.53
CA THR A 103 1.20 -1.77 6.83
C THR A 103 2.26 -1.77 5.74
N THR A 104 2.31 -0.73 4.91
CA THR A 104 3.33 -0.56 3.88
C THR A 104 4.74 -0.49 4.48
N LEU A 105 4.93 0.21 5.60
CA LEU A 105 6.23 0.24 6.29
C LEU A 105 6.69 -1.16 6.70
N ALA A 106 5.81 -1.97 7.30
CA ALA A 106 6.14 -3.34 7.69
C ALA A 106 6.48 -4.23 6.49
N GLU A 107 5.75 -4.09 5.38
CA GLU A 107 6.07 -4.80 4.12
C GLU A 107 7.46 -4.43 3.60
N VAL A 108 7.81 -3.14 3.60
CA VAL A 108 9.16 -2.68 3.19
C VAL A 108 10.24 -3.29 4.09
N TYR A 109 10.05 -3.28 5.41
CA TYR A 109 11.01 -3.93 6.31
C TYR A 109 11.08 -5.45 6.09
N GLN A 110 9.96 -6.12 5.82
CA GLN A 110 9.91 -7.55 5.54
C GLN A 110 10.65 -7.92 4.25
N ASP A 111 10.56 -7.08 3.22
CA ASP A 111 11.32 -7.26 1.98
C ASP A 111 12.83 -7.19 2.28
N GLY A 112 13.26 -6.20 3.07
CA GLY A 112 14.66 -6.05 3.48
C GLY A 112 15.15 -7.21 4.35
N HIS A 113 14.30 -7.67 5.28
CA HIS A 113 14.56 -8.85 6.10
C HIS A 113 14.75 -10.11 5.26
N THR A 114 13.93 -10.28 4.21
CA THR A 114 14.01 -11.42 3.29
C THR A 114 15.32 -11.38 2.50
N LEU A 115 15.70 -10.23 1.95
CA LEU A 115 17.00 -10.10 1.27
C LEU A 115 18.17 -10.41 2.20
N TRP A 116 18.14 -9.91 3.44
CA TRP A 116 19.18 -10.20 4.43
C TRP A 116 19.24 -11.69 4.79
N LYS A 117 18.09 -12.36 4.92
CA LYS A 117 18.04 -13.82 5.13
C LYS A 117 18.81 -14.55 4.03
N PHE A 118 18.52 -14.24 2.76
CA PHE A 118 19.16 -14.89 1.61
C PHE A 118 20.65 -14.55 1.50
N LYS A 119 21.08 -13.35 1.92
CA LYS A 119 22.50 -13.03 2.07
C LYS A 119 23.19 -14.01 3.03
N LEU A 120 22.60 -14.22 4.21
CA LEU A 120 23.19 -15.06 5.25
C LEU A 120 23.14 -16.56 4.92
N GLU A 121 22.01 -17.02 4.36
CA GLU A 121 21.77 -18.43 4.07
C GLU A 121 22.76 -18.98 3.03
N PHE A 122 23.12 -18.16 2.03
CA PHE A 122 23.98 -18.61 0.93
C PHE A 122 25.48 -18.31 1.13
N ALA A 123 25.84 -17.43 2.06
CA ALA A 123 27.24 -17.09 2.34
C ALA A 123 28.14 -18.31 2.66
N PRO A 124 27.71 -19.31 3.47
CA PRO A 124 28.58 -20.44 3.83
C PRO A 124 28.93 -21.37 2.66
N PHE A 125 28.13 -21.38 1.59
CA PHE A 125 28.35 -22.29 0.46
C PHE A 125 29.37 -21.77 -0.55
N GLY A 126 29.75 -20.49 -0.50
CA GLY A 126 30.68 -19.87 -1.45
C GLY A 126 30.19 -19.87 -2.91
N ILE A 127 28.91 -20.22 -3.15
CA ILE A 127 28.28 -20.24 -4.48
C ILE A 127 27.97 -18.81 -4.93
N VAL A 128 27.61 -17.96 -3.98
CA VAL A 128 27.25 -16.56 -4.21
C VAL A 128 28.48 -15.71 -3.87
N PRO A 129 29.00 -14.90 -4.82
CA PRO A 129 30.11 -14.00 -4.54
C PRO A 129 29.78 -13.02 -3.42
N GLU A 130 30.80 -12.56 -2.70
CA GLU A 130 30.64 -11.52 -1.68
C GLU A 130 29.97 -10.26 -2.27
N GLY A 131 29.09 -9.63 -1.50
CA GLY A 131 28.32 -8.46 -1.95
C GLY A 131 27.17 -8.79 -2.92
N ARG A 132 26.82 -10.07 -3.11
CA ARG A 132 25.69 -10.51 -3.94
C ARG A 132 24.65 -11.26 -3.12
N ILE A 133 23.41 -11.20 -3.58
CA ILE A 133 22.29 -11.97 -3.02
C ILE A 133 21.71 -12.86 -4.12
N TYR A 134 21.52 -14.14 -3.82
CA TYR A 134 20.88 -15.09 -4.72
C TYR A 134 19.40 -14.75 -4.94
N VAL A 135 18.96 -14.72 -6.19
CA VAL A 135 17.56 -14.48 -6.54
C VAL A 135 16.82 -15.81 -6.61
N SER A 136 16.14 -16.15 -5.51
CA SER A 136 15.21 -17.26 -5.40
C SER A 136 13.77 -16.84 -5.75
N GLN A 137 12.84 -17.79 -5.73
CA GLN A 137 11.41 -17.52 -5.90
C GLN A 137 10.85 -16.51 -4.87
N ASP A 138 11.37 -16.49 -3.65
CA ASP A 138 10.95 -15.54 -2.61
C ASP A 138 11.53 -14.14 -2.82
N VAL A 139 12.67 -14.04 -3.52
CA VAL A 139 13.37 -12.78 -3.81
C VAL A 139 12.89 -12.15 -5.12
N GLU A 140 12.43 -12.95 -6.10
CA GLU A 140 11.93 -12.46 -7.39
C GLU A 140 10.85 -11.36 -7.28
N PRO A 141 9.83 -11.48 -6.41
CA PRO A 141 8.84 -10.41 -6.23
C PRO A 141 9.46 -9.10 -5.74
N ILE A 142 10.46 -9.18 -4.86
CA ILE A 142 11.17 -8.02 -4.31
C ILE A 142 12.00 -7.35 -5.42
N VAL A 143 12.73 -8.15 -6.20
CA VAL A 143 13.48 -7.66 -7.37
C VAL A 143 12.58 -6.91 -8.34
N PHE A 144 11.40 -7.45 -8.62
CA PHE A 144 10.42 -6.79 -9.48
C PHE A 144 9.87 -5.50 -8.85
N LYS A 145 9.44 -5.56 -7.59
CA LYS A 145 8.86 -4.42 -6.85
C LYS A 145 9.80 -3.21 -6.80
N TYR A 146 11.09 -3.45 -6.61
CA TYR A 146 12.11 -2.38 -6.51
C TYR A 146 12.91 -2.19 -7.82
N SER A 147 12.61 -2.95 -8.87
CA SER A 147 13.32 -2.92 -10.16
C SER A 147 14.85 -3.05 -10.00
N PHE A 148 15.30 -3.98 -9.15
CA PHE A 148 16.73 -4.17 -8.91
C PHE A 148 17.44 -4.75 -10.14
N PRO A 149 18.66 -4.26 -10.48
CA PRO A 149 19.46 -4.86 -11.54
C PRO A 149 19.82 -6.32 -11.23
N VAL A 150 19.46 -7.22 -12.13
CA VAL A 150 19.76 -8.65 -12.02
C VAL A 150 20.95 -9.00 -12.90
N GLU A 151 21.89 -9.76 -12.37
CA GLU A 151 22.95 -10.36 -13.17
C GLU A 151 22.83 -11.88 -13.19
N THR A 152 23.09 -12.45 -14.36
CA THR A 152 23.17 -13.89 -14.56
C THR A 152 24.58 -14.38 -14.29
N GLN A 153 24.69 -15.39 -13.44
CA GLN A 153 25.94 -15.97 -12.98
C GLN A 153 26.02 -17.43 -13.43
N LEU A 154 27.22 -17.93 -13.75
CA LEU A 154 27.47 -19.32 -14.13
C LEU A 154 28.09 -20.08 -12.95
N TYR A 155 27.40 -21.08 -12.42
CA TYR A 155 27.98 -21.99 -11.43
C TYR A 155 28.82 -23.06 -12.12
N LYS A 156 30.14 -22.81 -12.23
CA LYS A 156 31.09 -23.65 -12.97
C LYS A 156 31.00 -25.15 -12.68
N PRO A 157 30.81 -25.62 -11.42
CA PRO A 157 30.76 -27.05 -11.14
C PRO A 157 29.60 -27.80 -11.80
N THR A 158 28.45 -27.15 -12.02
CA THR A 158 27.28 -27.79 -12.64
C THR A 158 26.94 -27.26 -14.03
N GLY A 159 27.57 -26.16 -14.45
CA GLY A 159 27.23 -25.45 -15.69
C GLY A 159 25.87 -24.75 -15.65
N LYS A 160 25.20 -24.69 -14.47
CA LYS A 160 23.89 -24.05 -14.35
C LYS A 160 24.02 -22.55 -14.16
N TYR A 161 23.13 -21.82 -14.83
CA TYR A 161 22.97 -20.38 -14.64
C TYR A 161 22.04 -20.09 -13.47
N TRP A 162 22.31 -19.00 -12.78
CA TRP A 162 21.48 -18.48 -11.70
C TRP A 162 21.50 -16.95 -11.69
N LYS A 163 20.60 -16.32 -10.94
CA LYS A 163 20.42 -14.86 -10.91
C LYS A 163 20.85 -14.30 -9.57
N SER A 164 21.42 -13.10 -9.58
CA SER A 164 21.79 -12.36 -8.38
C SER A 164 21.45 -10.88 -8.48
N ILE A 165 21.34 -10.23 -7.32
CA ILE A 165 21.32 -8.77 -7.15
C ILE A 165 22.47 -8.33 -6.24
N SER A 166 22.76 -7.02 -6.24
CA SER A 166 23.71 -6.42 -5.30
C SER A 166 23.18 -6.47 -3.87
N GLU A 167 24.06 -6.66 -2.90
CA GLU A 167 23.72 -6.53 -1.48
C GLU A 167 23.22 -5.12 -1.11
N ASP A 168 23.69 -4.09 -1.82
CA ASP A 168 23.26 -2.70 -1.62
C ASP A 168 21.74 -2.51 -1.77
N SER A 169 21.05 -3.44 -2.42
CA SER A 169 19.58 -3.50 -2.48
C SER A 169 18.93 -3.46 -1.08
N ILE A 170 19.56 -4.04 -0.05
CA ILE A 170 19.06 -3.98 1.33
C ILE A 170 19.03 -2.53 1.83
N ARG A 171 20.10 -1.76 1.59
CA ARG A 171 20.19 -0.35 1.97
C ARG A 171 19.14 0.50 1.25
N ILE A 172 18.87 0.19 -0.03
CA ILE A 172 17.80 0.88 -0.79
C ILE A 172 16.44 0.63 -0.14
N ILE A 173 16.15 -0.61 0.26
CA ILE A 173 14.90 -0.93 0.96
C ILE A 173 14.79 -0.16 2.28
N TRP A 174 15.86 -0.10 3.08
CA TRP A 174 15.85 0.66 4.33
C TRP A 174 15.65 2.16 4.12
N SER A 175 16.26 2.74 3.08
CA SER A 175 16.01 4.13 2.70
C SER A 175 14.55 4.40 2.32
N ASN A 176 13.88 3.41 1.70
CA ASN A 176 12.46 3.50 1.41
C ASN A 176 11.61 3.40 2.68
N ALA A 177 12.03 2.60 3.67
CA ALA A 177 11.37 2.54 4.97
C ALA A 177 11.48 3.87 5.73
N ASP A 178 12.65 4.51 5.72
CA ASP A 178 12.84 5.85 6.31
C ASP A 178 11.94 6.91 5.64
N SER A 179 11.78 6.83 4.32
CA SER A 179 10.85 7.71 3.58
C SER A 179 9.40 7.46 3.99
N GLN A 180 9.02 6.20 4.19
CA GLN A 180 7.68 5.83 4.65
C GLN A 180 7.40 6.29 6.09
N LEU A 181 8.41 6.30 6.98
CA LEU A 181 8.28 6.87 8.32
C LEU A 181 7.97 8.37 8.29
N LYS A 182 8.61 9.13 7.39
CA LYS A 182 8.29 10.56 7.20
C LYS A 182 6.84 10.78 6.76
N ILE A 183 6.34 9.97 5.82
CA ILE A 183 4.94 10.01 5.40
C ILE A 183 3.99 9.73 6.58
N ILE A 184 4.34 8.76 7.44
CA ILE A 184 3.58 8.44 8.65
C ILE A 184 3.54 9.65 9.60
N GLU A 185 4.67 10.31 9.83
CA GLU A 185 4.75 11.52 10.67
C GLU A 185 3.91 12.67 10.11
N GLU A 186 3.96 12.90 8.79
CA GLU A 186 3.13 13.91 8.12
C GLU A 186 1.64 13.62 8.26
N ILE A 187 1.21 12.36 8.12
CA ILE A 187 -0.21 11.97 8.32
C ILE A 187 -0.61 12.13 9.80
N ALA A 188 0.27 11.82 10.74
CA ALA A 188 -0.04 11.91 12.16
C ALA A 188 -0.17 13.37 12.65
N ASN A 189 0.59 14.29 12.05
CA ASN A 189 0.66 15.69 12.47
C ASN A 189 -0.33 16.62 11.77
N ASN A 190 -0.76 16.31 10.54
CA ASN A 190 -1.76 17.06 9.77
C ASN A 190 -3.14 16.46 9.94
#